data_AF-A0A3D2R2I0-F1
#
_entry.id   AF-A0A3D2R2I0-F1
#
_cell.length_a   1.000
_cell.length_b   1.000
_cell.length_c   1.000
_cell.angle_alpha   90.00
_cell.angle_beta   90.00
_cell.angle_gamma   90.00
#
_symmetry.space_group_name_H-M   'P 1'
#
loop_
_entity.id
_entity.type
_entity.pdbx_description
1 polymer ?
#
loop_
_entity_poly.entity_id
_entity_poly.type
_entity_poly.pdbx_seq_one_letter_code
_entity_poly.pdbx_strand_id
1 'polypeptide(L)'
;ELKALRIIDSTYDAIQSDPIAKKELSDQIGHRQSTLTMTLKRLTDPLLSSWYWQGQKLKIKTNLDAQAKLSEILESVYSESPVIRNELVNKDQVSAQGQSARTKLMKDMLHNLSELNLGYEADKFPAEKTVFNAVFVANNLYTYEGDEGKFIEPLKGTNLFSVYQFLKERLLQTDEPVPFSEIQEALSAIPYGLKRGLQPLIFMGFYFANEATLAVYEDGIFQPYINNEHIDRLVAKTQSFAFQMHAFEGQQAIISQYAQTLFQEKDSKEINILNLVKTLSTVMKELPDYVFNTRANLSKEAIKFRSSYNLAKSPQDLLLKDIPIALGYKPEDLSKKSKIEAFSNDLNATLTELKQSYGNLLLNQIVKFNLAFEFNPKNNLREMRTKLRTKYLSLGDYSVDSLTLKPFLAKILEQGNDDRIWFEGLLSFLVKRDPTKWHDETISEAEVELRNISDRMKDISKLQVFEANNNTISTKDIDVYVMRLKKKGFDEQDFITMFSKNDQVK
;
A
#
# COMPACT_ATOMS: atom_id res chain seq x y z
N GLU A 1 -37.74 -26.08 -21.31
CA GLU A 1 -38.18 -26.94 -20.17
C GLU A 1 -37.17 -26.98 -19.03
N LEU A 2 -36.00 -27.62 -19.18
CA LEU A 2 -34.99 -27.74 -18.09
C LEU A 2 -34.64 -26.38 -17.42
N LYS A 3 -34.49 -25.32 -18.20
CA LYS A 3 -34.26 -23.95 -17.70
C LYS A 3 -35.42 -23.44 -16.82
N ALA A 4 -36.66 -23.73 -17.21
CA ALA A 4 -37.85 -23.34 -16.44
C ALA A 4 -37.94 -24.12 -15.12
N LEU A 5 -37.65 -25.43 -15.13
CA LEU A 5 -37.63 -26.26 -13.92
C LEU A 5 -36.57 -25.77 -12.92
N ARG A 6 -35.38 -25.39 -13.39
CA ARG A 6 -34.32 -24.81 -12.54
C ARG A 6 -34.71 -23.44 -11.96
N ILE A 7 -35.43 -22.61 -12.72
CA ILE A 7 -35.97 -21.34 -12.21
C ILE A 7 -37.01 -21.60 -11.13
N ILE A 8 -37.89 -22.59 -11.33
CA ILE A 8 -38.90 -22.94 -10.32
C ILE A 8 -38.22 -23.40 -9.01
N ASP A 9 -37.20 -24.24 -9.11
CA ASP A 9 -36.41 -24.73 -7.97
C ASP A 9 -35.72 -23.59 -7.19
N SER A 10 -35.23 -22.56 -7.88
CA SER A 10 -34.50 -21.45 -7.25
C SER A 10 -35.37 -20.28 -6.77
N THR A 11 -36.63 -20.18 -7.22
CA THR A 11 -37.44 -18.95 -7.04
C THR A 11 -38.64 -19.12 -6.11
N TYR A 12 -39.15 -20.33 -5.92
CA TYR A 12 -40.36 -20.57 -5.12
C TYR A 12 -40.04 -21.23 -3.77
N ASP A 13 -40.10 -20.44 -2.69
CA ASP A 13 -39.87 -20.90 -1.32
C ASP A 13 -40.84 -22.00 -0.86
N ALA A 14 -42.07 -22.01 -1.40
CA ALA A 14 -43.07 -23.04 -1.12
C ALA A 14 -42.62 -24.44 -1.58
N ILE A 15 -41.79 -24.53 -2.63
CA ILE A 15 -41.26 -25.79 -3.14
C ILE A 15 -39.98 -26.19 -2.37
N GLN A 16 -39.18 -25.20 -1.96
CA GLN A 16 -37.99 -25.42 -1.12
C GLN A 16 -38.34 -25.97 0.27
N SER A 17 -39.50 -25.57 0.81
CA SER A 17 -40.00 -25.95 2.14
C SER A 17 -40.75 -27.29 2.18
N ASP A 18 -41.23 -27.81 1.04
CA ASP A 18 -41.84 -29.13 0.93
C ASP A 18 -40.81 -30.18 0.43
N PRO A 19 -40.38 -31.13 1.28
CA PRO A 19 -39.39 -32.14 0.90
C PRO A 19 -39.83 -33.07 -0.24
N ILE A 20 -41.14 -33.31 -0.39
CA ILE A 20 -41.69 -34.20 -1.42
C ILE A 20 -41.69 -33.45 -2.76
N ALA A 21 -42.20 -32.22 -2.77
CA ALA A 21 -42.20 -31.38 -3.97
C ALA A 21 -40.77 -31.10 -4.47
N LYS A 22 -39.83 -30.82 -3.56
CA LYS A 22 -38.41 -30.64 -3.88
C LYS A 22 -37.79 -31.89 -4.49
N LYS A 23 -38.08 -33.06 -3.93
CA LYS A 23 -37.57 -34.33 -4.45
C LYS A 23 -38.10 -34.63 -5.85
N GLU A 24 -39.42 -34.51 -6.06
CA GLU A 24 -40.05 -34.71 -7.37
C GLU A 24 -39.48 -33.75 -8.42
N LEU A 25 -39.32 -32.47 -8.09
CA LEU A 25 -38.72 -31.49 -9.00
C LEU A 25 -37.25 -31.82 -9.32
N SER A 26 -36.48 -32.25 -8.31
CA SER A 26 -35.09 -32.68 -8.50
C SER A 26 -35.00 -33.91 -9.41
N ASP A 27 -35.88 -34.90 -9.22
CA ASP A 27 -35.96 -36.10 -10.04
C ASP A 27 -36.35 -35.76 -11.50
N GLN A 28 -37.28 -34.83 -11.70
CA GLN A 28 -37.64 -34.33 -13.03
C GLN A 28 -36.49 -33.58 -13.70
N ILE A 29 -35.77 -32.71 -12.97
CA ILE A 29 -34.57 -32.05 -13.47
C ILE A 29 -33.52 -33.09 -13.87
N GLY A 30 -33.27 -34.09 -13.02
CA GLY A 30 -32.32 -35.17 -13.28
C GLY A 30 -32.69 -36.00 -14.50
N HIS A 31 -33.97 -36.35 -14.65
CA HIS A 31 -34.49 -37.07 -15.81
C HIS A 31 -34.30 -36.24 -17.09
N ARG A 32 -34.77 -34.98 -17.10
CA ARG A 32 -34.65 -34.10 -18.28
C ARG A 32 -33.20 -33.83 -18.67
N GLN A 33 -32.32 -33.63 -17.69
CA GLN A 33 -30.89 -33.46 -17.93
C GLN A 33 -30.27 -34.73 -18.53
N SER A 34 -30.66 -35.91 -18.05
CA SER A 34 -30.18 -37.20 -18.58
C SER A 34 -30.66 -37.44 -20.01
N THR A 35 -31.96 -37.21 -20.29
CA THR A 35 -32.52 -37.33 -21.65
C THR A 35 -31.84 -36.38 -22.64
N LEU A 36 -31.63 -35.13 -22.24
CA LEU A 36 -30.92 -34.14 -23.05
C LEU A 36 -29.48 -34.58 -23.32
N THR A 37 -28.78 -35.05 -22.29
CA THR A 37 -27.40 -35.53 -22.40
C THR A 37 -27.30 -36.74 -23.33
N MET A 38 -28.23 -37.69 -23.26
CA MET A 38 -28.27 -38.84 -24.18
C MET A 38 -28.53 -38.42 -25.62
N THR A 39 -29.45 -37.48 -25.82
CA THR A 39 -29.79 -36.96 -27.15
C THR A 39 -28.62 -36.19 -27.76
N LEU A 40 -27.97 -35.34 -26.97
CA LEU A 40 -26.75 -34.63 -27.37
C LEU A 40 -25.64 -35.62 -27.69
N LYS A 41 -25.36 -36.60 -26.82
CA LYS A 41 -24.34 -37.63 -27.07
C LYS A 41 -24.57 -38.34 -28.41
N ARG A 42 -25.82 -38.66 -28.74
CA ARG A 42 -26.17 -39.29 -30.02
C ARG A 42 -25.96 -38.35 -31.21
N LEU A 43 -26.36 -37.08 -31.09
CA LEU A 43 -26.18 -36.08 -32.15
C LEU A 43 -24.72 -35.70 -32.38
N THR A 44 -23.94 -35.65 -31.30
CA THR A 44 -22.49 -35.37 -31.33
C THR A 44 -21.65 -36.62 -31.54
N ASP A 45 -22.28 -37.78 -31.77
CA ASP A 45 -21.55 -39.00 -32.09
C ASP A 45 -20.87 -38.82 -33.46
N PRO A 46 -19.54 -38.91 -33.54
CA PRO A 46 -18.82 -38.70 -34.79
C PRO A 46 -19.20 -39.67 -35.91
N LEU A 47 -19.72 -40.85 -35.56
CA LEU A 47 -20.05 -41.93 -36.49
C LEU A 47 -21.50 -41.89 -36.97
N LEU A 48 -22.40 -41.30 -36.19
CA LEU A 48 -23.82 -41.21 -36.51
C LEU A 48 -24.19 -39.92 -37.27
N SER A 49 -23.30 -38.93 -37.28
CA SER A 49 -23.52 -37.60 -37.85
C SER A 49 -22.55 -37.27 -38.98
N SER A 50 -22.98 -36.42 -39.91
CA SER A 50 -22.09 -35.85 -40.94
C SER A 50 -21.50 -34.53 -40.45
N TRP A 51 -20.18 -34.44 -40.43
CA TRP A 51 -19.45 -33.26 -39.95
C TRP A 51 -18.91 -32.43 -41.10
N TYR A 52 -18.94 -31.11 -40.95
CA TYR A 52 -18.50 -30.16 -41.95
C TYR A 52 -17.58 -29.11 -41.32
N TRP A 53 -16.52 -28.74 -42.03
CA TRP A 53 -15.62 -27.64 -41.68
C TRP A 53 -15.44 -26.74 -42.91
N GLN A 54 -15.69 -25.44 -42.75
CA GLN A 54 -15.62 -24.46 -43.85
C GLN A 54 -16.38 -24.90 -45.12
N GLY A 55 -17.55 -25.53 -44.93
CA GLY A 55 -18.39 -26.05 -46.01
C GLY A 55 -17.95 -27.40 -46.61
N GLN A 56 -16.79 -27.93 -46.22
CA GLN A 56 -16.30 -29.24 -46.69
C GLN A 56 -16.69 -30.36 -45.72
N LYS A 57 -17.19 -31.47 -46.27
CA LYS A 57 -17.54 -32.66 -45.48
C LYS A 57 -16.28 -33.38 -44.99
N LEU A 58 -16.16 -33.54 -43.67
CA LEU A 58 -15.06 -34.27 -43.04
C LEU A 58 -15.25 -35.78 -43.21
N LYS A 59 -14.14 -36.49 -43.50
CA LYS A 59 -14.11 -37.96 -43.58
C LYS A 59 -13.75 -38.53 -42.22
N ILE A 60 -14.75 -38.88 -41.42
CA ILE A 60 -14.59 -39.48 -40.09
C ILE A 60 -15.05 -40.94 -40.17
N LYS A 61 -14.16 -41.89 -39.89
CA LYS A 61 -14.48 -43.33 -39.86
C LYS A 61 -14.43 -43.91 -38.44
N THR A 62 -13.66 -43.28 -37.57
CA THR A 62 -13.49 -43.67 -36.17
C THR A 62 -13.59 -42.46 -35.25
N ASN A 63 -13.82 -42.71 -33.95
CA ASN A 63 -13.74 -41.67 -32.93
C ASN A 63 -12.35 -41.02 -32.85
N LEU A 64 -11.30 -41.79 -33.17
CA LEU A 64 -9.93 -41.27 -33.21
C LEU A 64 -9.75 -40.27 -34.35
N ASP A 65 -10.30 -40.56 -35.54
CA ASP A 65 -10.28 -39.63 -36.68
C ASP A 65 -11.00 -38.33 -36.33
N ALA A 66 -12.12 -38.43 -35.62
CA ALA A 66 -12.89 -37.28 -35.18
C ALA A 66 -12.09 -36.38 -34.23
N GLN A 67 -11.42 -36.98 -33.25
CA GLN A 67 -10.55 -36.27 -32.31
C GLN A 67 -9.38 -35.62 -33.03
N ALA A 68 -8.70 -36.35 -33.92
CA ALA A 68 -7.58 -35.81 -34.70
C ALA A 68 -8.00 -34.63 -35.58
N LYS A 69 -9.15 -34.73 -36.27
CA LYS A 69 -9.70 -33.63 -37.07
C LYS A 69 -10.13 -32.44 -36.25
N LEU A 70 -10.72 -32.67 -35.06
CA LEU A 70 -11.06 -31.58 -34.16
C LEU A 70 -9.80 -30.86 -33.66
N SER A 71 -8.75 -31.60 -33.31
CA SER A 71 -7.45 -31.00 -32.94
C SER A 71 -6.85 -30.18 -34.07
N GLU A 72 -6.82 -30.70 -35.31
CA GLU A 72 -6.32 -29.97 -36.48
C GLU A 72 -7.12 -28.66 -36.71
N ILE A 73 -8.44 -28.72 -36.59
CA ILE A 73 -9.30 -27.53 -36.69
C ILE A 73 -8.99 -26.54 -35.58
N LEU A 74 -8.88 -26.99 -34.32
CA LEU A 74 -8.59 -26.12 -33.18
C LEU A 74 -7.19 -25.50 -33.28
N GLU A 75 -6.19 -26.24 -33.75
CA GLU A 75 -4.84 -25.71 -34.02
C GLU A 75 -4.88 -24.66 -35.14
N SER A 76 -5.73 -24.83 -36.15
CA SER A 76 -5.90 -23.82 -37.21
C SER A 76 -6.64 -22.56 -36.74
N VAL A 77 -7.59 -22.70 -35.82
CA VAL A 77 -8.39 -21.59 -35.28
C VAL A 77 -7.62 -20.84 -34.21
N TYR A 78 -6.88 -21.54 -33.36
CA TYR A 78 -6.09 -20.98 -32.27
C TYR A 78 -4.58 -21.16 -32.53
N SER A 79 -4.13 -20.71 -33.71
CA SER A 79 -2.77 -20.92 -34.21
C SER A 79 -1.68 -20.30 -33.34
N GLU A 80 -2.03 -19.31 -32.51
CA GLU A 80 -1.11 -18.60 -31.61
C GLU A 80 -1.30 -18.99 -30.14
N SER A 81 -2.03 -20.08 -29.86
CA SER A 81 -2.25 -20.56 -28.50
C SER A 81 -0.97 -21.14 -27.89
N PRO A 82 -0.50 -20.63 -26.75
CA PRO A 82 0.66 -21.21 -26.07
C PRO A 82 0.32 -22.57 -25.45
N VAL A 83 1.27 -23.49 -25.47
CA VAL A 83 1.16 -24.82 -24.86
C VAL A 83 1.67 -24.76 -23.42
N ILE A 84 0.76 -24.75 -22.43
CA ILE A 84 1.11 -24.76 -21.01
C ILE A 84 0.56 -26.02 -20.34
N ARG A 85 1.47 -26.88 -19.86
CA ARG A 85 1.14 -28.18 -19.24
C ARG A 85 0.96 -28.04 -17.73
N ASN A 86 -0.15 -27.42 -17.32
CA ASN A 86 -0.52 -27.38 -15.91
C ASN A 86 -2.05 -27.35 -15.75
N GLU A 87 -2.64 -28.49 -15.41
CA GLU A 87 -4.11 -28.63 -15.28
C GLU A 87 -4.70 -27.92 -14.06
N LEU A 88 -3.86 -27.51 -13.11
CA LEU A 88 -4.32 -26.80 -11.92
C LEU A 88 -4.84 -25.41 -12.29
N VAL A 89 -4.15 -24.72 -13.21
CA VAL A 89 -4.47 -23.35 -13.64
C VAL A 89 -4.92 -23.22 -15.09
N ASN A 90 -4.65 -24.19 -15.97
CA ASN A 90 -5.09 -24.16 -17.38
C ASN A 90 -6.57 -24.56 -17.54
N LYS A 91 -7.47 -23.78 -16.90
CA LYS A 91 -8.92 -23.97 -16.89
C LYS A 91 -9.63 -22.61 -16.83
N ASP A 92 -10.86 -22.54 -17.34
CA ASP A 92 -11.66 -21.30 -17.24
C ASP A 92 -12.14 -21.05 -15.81
N GLN A 93 -12.54 -22.12 -15.10
CA GLN A 93 -12.85 -22.09 -13.68
C GLN A 93 -11.79 -22.86 -12.91
N VAL A 94 -10.95 -22.12 -12.18
CA VAL A 94 -9.87 -22.66 -11.37
C VAL A 94 -10.44 -23.15 -10.02
N SER A 95 -9.97 -24.30 -9.53
CA SER A 95 -10.35 -24.80 -8.20
C SER A 95 -9.88 -23.88 -7.08
N ALA A 96 -10.42 -24.03 -5.86
CA ALA A 96 -9.94 -23.27 -4.71
C ALA A 96 -8.42 -23.44 -4.48
N GLN A 97 -7.91 -24.67 -4.66
CA GLN A 97 -6.47 -24.96 -4.58
C GLN A 97 -5.69 -24.23 -5.68
N GLY A 98 -6.17 -24.24 -6.92
CA GLY A 98 -5.51 -23.54 -8.02
C GLY A 98 -5.54 -22.02 -7.86
N GLN A 99 -6.61 -21.46 -7.30
CA GLN A 99 -6.68 -20.04 -6.99
C GLN A 99 -5.69 -19.65 -5.90
N SER A 100 -5.62 -20.43 -4.82
CA SER A 100 -4.64 -20.23 -3.77
C SER A 100 -3.21 -20.31 -4.30
N ALA A 101 -2.90 -21.31 -5.14
CA ALA A 101 -1.58 -21.47 -5.75
C ALA A 101 -1.22 -20.30 -6.67
N ARG A 102 -2.18 -19.83 -7.49
CA ARG A 102 -2.02 -18.69 -8.39
C ARG A 102 -1.75 -17.39 -7.62
N THR A 103 -2.59 -17.06 -6.64
CA THR A 103 -2.45 -15.85 -5.83
C THR A 103 -1.15 -15.87 -5.03
N LYS A 104 -0.81 -17.02 -4.42
CA LYS A 104 0.44 -17.17 -3.69
C LYS A 104 1.65 -16.98 -4.61
N LEU A 105 1.65 -17.62 -5.78
CA LEU A 105 2.72 -17.44 -6.76
C LEU A 105 2.91 -15.97 -7.15
N MET A 106 1.84 -15.24 -7.45
CA MET A 106 1.96 -13.81 -7.79
C MET A 106 2.56 -12.98 -6.64
N LYS A 107 2.27 -13.33 -5.39
CA LYS A 107 2.90 -12.69 -4.21
C LYS A 107 4.36 -13.09 -4.08
N ASP A 108 4.71 -14.36 -4.30
CA ASP A 108 6.10 -14.83 -4.27
C ASP A 108 6.93 -14.14 -5.38
N MET A 109 6.35 -13.94 -6.57
CA MET A 109 6.96 -13.17 -7.68
C MET A 109 7.25 -11.70 -7.31
N LEU A 110 6.53 -11.13 -6.33
CA LEU A 110 6.71 -9.75 -5.89
C LEU A 110 7.81 -9.62 -4.83
N HIS A 111 7.91 -10.59 -3.90
CA HIS A 111 8.78 -10.46 -2.71
C HIS A 111 10.08 -11.24 -2.81
N ASN A 112 10.12 -12.33 -3.58
CA ASN A 112 11.22 -13.30 -3.52
C ASN A 112 12.10 -13.28 -4.78
N LEU A 113 12.13 -12.17 -5.52
CA LEU A 113 12.98 -12.06 -6.73
C LEU A 113 14.47 -12.23 -6.42
N SER A 114 14.93 -11.82 -5.24
CA SER A 114 16.33 -12.00 -4.80
C SER A 114 16.67 -13.44 -4.41
N GLU A 115 15.71 -14.38 -4.47
CA GLU A 115 15.92 -15.77 -4.12
C GLU A 115 15.86 -16.65 -5.38
N LEU A 116 16.80 -17.59 -5.50
CA LEU A 116 16.80 -18.56 -6.59
C LEU A 116 15.45 -19.29 -6.65
N ASN A 117 14.82 -19.28 -7.82
CA ASN A 117 13.48 -19.85 -8.04
C ASN A 117 12.43 -19.37 -7.02
N LEU A 118 12.45 -18.08 -6.64
CA LEU A 118 11.52 -17.47 -5.69
C LEU A 118 11.54 -18.09 -4.28
N GLY A 119 12.65 -18.75 -3.90
CA GLY A 119 12.81 -19.38 -2.59
C GLY A 119 12.28 -20.80 -2.49
N TYR A 120 11.83 -21.39 -3.60
CA TYR A 120 11.31 -22.75 -3.58
C TYR A 120 12.42 -23.80 -3.45
N GLU A 121 12.37 -24.60 -2.39
CA GLU A 121 13.28 -25.72 -2.17
C GLU A 121 13.26 -26.71 -3.35
N ALA A 122 14.44 -27.20 -3.78
CA ALA A 122 14.59 -28.09 -4.93
C ALA A 122 13.76 -29.38 -4.82
N ASP A 123 13.70 -29.96 -3.62
CA ASP A 123 13.09 -31.28 -3.37
C ASP A 123 11.59 -31.23 -3.07
N LYS A 124 11.03 -30.04 -2.83
CA LYS A 124 9.59 -29.85 -2.59
C LYS A 124 8.90 -29.36 -3.86
N PHE A 125 7.68 -29.86 -4.11
CA PHE A 125 6.86 -29.43 -5.25
C PHE A 125 5.48 -28.94 -4.78
N PRO A 126 5.43 -27.83 -4.04
CA PRO A 126 4.15 -27.21 -3.72
C PRO A 126 3.46 -26.72 -5.00
N ALA A 127 2.15 -26.50 -4.94
CA ALA A 127 1.33 -26.19 -6.10
C ALA A 127 1.85 -24.96 -6.88
N GLU A 128 2.20 -23.89 -6.17
CA GLU A 128 2.77 -22.66 -6.69
C GLU A 128 4.08 -22.88 -7.48
N LYS A 129 5.00 -23.71 -6.97
CA LYS A 129 6.24 -24.07 -7.67
C LYS A 129 5.95 -24.83 -8.96
N THR A 130 4.99 -25.75 -8.95
CA THR A 130 4.63 -26.51 -10.17
C THR A 130 4.03 -25.60 -11.24
N VAL A 131 3.28 -24.57 -10.83
CA VAL A 131 2.73 -23.56 -11.74
C VAL A 131 3.84 -22.64 -12.25
N PHE A 132 4.72 -22.15 -11.37
CA PHE A 132 5.88 -21.33 -11.71
C PHE A 132 6.75 -22.02 -12.77
N ASN A 133 7.10 -23.29 -12.53
CA ASN A 133 7.93 -24.06 -13.43
C ASN A 133 7.25 -24.26 -14.79
N ALA A 134 5.94 -24.56 -14.81
CA ALA A 134 5.21 -24.82 -16.04
C ALA A 134 4.96 -23.56 -16.89
N VAL A 135 4.80 -22.40 -16.25
CA VAL A 135 4.50 -21.13 -16.95
C VAL A 135 5.76 -20.36 -17.28
N PHE A 136 6.70 -20.19 -16.35
CA PHE A 136 7.84 -19.30 -16.54
C PHE A 136 9.14 -20.03 -16.87
N VAL A 137 9.52 -21.04 -16.08
CA VAL A 137 10.80 -21.74 -16.29
C VAL A 137 10.79 -22.53 -17.60
N ALA A 138 9.75 -23.34 -17.85
CA ALA A 138 9.63 -24.14 -19.08
C ALA A 138 9.51 -23.29 -20.36
N ASN A 139 9.16 -22.01 -20.24
CA ASN A 139 9.03 -21.08 -21.35
C ASN A 139 10.16 -20.03 -21.40
N ASN A 140 11.22 -20.20 -20.58
CA ASN A 140 12.37 -19.30 -20.50
C ASN A 140 11.98 -17.82 -20.25
N LEU A 141 10.97 -17.59 -19.41
CA LEU A 141 10.50 -16.24 -19.03
C LEU A 141 11.09 -15.74 -17.72
N TYR A 142 11.98 -16.51 -17.10
CA TYR A 142 12.63 -16.18 -15.84
C TYR A 142 14.10 -16.57 -15.91
N THR A 143 14.98 -15.66 -15.52
CA THR A 143 16.42 -15.89 -15.33
C THR A 143 16.82 -15.49 -13.92
N TYR A 144 17.91 -16.05 -13.42
CA TYR A 144 18.50 -15.68 -12.14
C TYR A 144 20.00 -15.45 -12.34
N GLU A 145 20.43 -14.19 -12.26
CA GLU A 145 21.81 -13.77 -12.49
C GLU A 145 22.26 -12.80 -11.40
N GLY A 146 23.44 -13.02 -10.82
CA GLY A 146 24.02 -12.08 -9.85
C GLY A 146 23.21 -11.87 -8.56
N ASP A 147 22.58 -12.94 -8.05
CA ASP A 147 21.67 -12.92 -6.90
C ASP A 147 20.37 -12.12 -7.09
N GLU A 148 19.96 -11.94 -8.35
CA GLU A 148 18.70 -11.29 -8.71
C GLU A 148 17.95 -12.10 -9.77
N GLY A 149 16.71 -12.43 -9.46
CA GLY A 149 15.74 -13.03 -10.36
C GLY A 149 15.07 -11.97 -11.21
N LYS A 150 15.04 -12.19 -12.53
CA LYS A 150 14.43 -11.27 -13.49
C LYS A 150 13.48 -12.00 -14.42
N PHE A 151 12.27 -11.45 -14.56
CA PHE A 151 11.35 -11.85 -15.61
C PHE A 151 11.75 -11.19 -16.93
N ILE A 152 11.72 -11.95 -18.02
CA ILE A 152 12.19 -11.51 -19.34
C ILE A 152 11.12 -11.73 -20.41
N GLU A 153 11.19 -10.94 -21.47
CA GLU A 153 10.34 -11.16 -22.64
C GLU A 153 10.76 -12.44 -23.39
N PRO A 154 9.80 -13.21 -23.92
CA PRO A 154 10.07 -14.38 -24.75
C PRO A 154 10.79 -14.00 -26.04
N LEU A 155 11.73 -14.84 -26.48
CA LEU A 155 12.39 -14.69 -27.78
C LEU A 155 11.44 -15.03 -28.93
N LYS A 156 11.68 -14.45 -30.11
CA LYS A 156 10.88 -14.73 -31.32
C LYS A 156 10.85 -16.23 -31.64
N GLY A 157 9.66 -16.75 -31.91
CA GLY A 157 9.44 -18.18 -32.20
C GLY A 157 9.30 -19.08 -30.97
N THR A 158 9.34 -18.52 -29.76
CA THR A 158 9.03 -19.28 -28.53
C THR A 158 7.53 -19.27 -28.21
N ASN A 159 7.12 -20.20 -27.37
CA ASN A 159 5.72 -20.53 -27.08
C ASN A 159 4.81 -19.35 -26.69
N LEU A 160 5.34 -18.38 -25.93
CA LEU A 160 4.57 -17.22 -25.42
C LEU A 160 4.84 -15.92 -26.19
N PHE A 161 5.65 -15.97 -27.26
CA PHE A 161 6.05 -14.78 -28.02
C PHE A 161 4.85 -13.99 -28.55
N SER A 162 3.93 -14.65 -29.25
CA SER A 162 2.79 -14.00 -29.89
C SER A 162 1.82 -13.36 -28.90
N VAL A 163 1.72 -13.94 -27.69
CA VAL A 163 0.91 -13.39 -26.60
C VAL A 163 1.55 -12.13 -26.03
N TYR A 164 2.86 -12.16 -25.76
CA TYR A 164 3.59 -10.98 -25.26
C TYR A 164 3.61 -9.85 -26.28
N GLN A 165 3.81 -10.17 -27.57
CA GLN A 165 3.76 -9.21 -28.65
C GLN A 165 2.38 -8.54 -28.73
N PHE A 166 1.30 -9.32 -28.64
CA PHE A 166 -0.06 -8.80 -28.60
C PHE A 166 -0.29 -7.85 -27.41
N LEU A 167 0.13 -8.26 -26.20
CA LEU A 167 0.01 -7.41 -25.01
C LEU A 167 0.74 -6.07 -25.21
N LYS A 168 1.97 -6.13 -25.73
CA LYS A 168 2.80 -4.95 -25.99
C LYS A 168 2.15 -4.01 -27.01
N GLU A 169 1.71 -4.54 -28.14
CA GLU A 169 1.02 -3.76 -29.18
C GLU A 169 -0.28 -3.15 -28.65
N ARG A 170 -1.09 -3.94 -27.94
CA ARG A 170 -2.37 -3.49 -27.38
C ARG A 170 -2.21 -2.38 -26.34
N LEU A 171 -1.16 -2.44 -25.53
CA LEU A 171 -0.91 -1.48 -24.45
C LEU A 171 -0.12 -0.25 -24.89
N LEU A 172 0.59 -0.31 -26.01
CA LEU A 172 1.32 0.82 -26.60
C LEU A 172 0.45 1.65 -27.56
N GLN A 173 -0.53 1.03 -28.23
CA GLN A 173 -1.35 1.70 -29.26
C GLN A 173 -2.47 2.58 -28.69
N THR A 174 -2.62 2.68 -27.36
CA THR A 174 -3.74 3.38 -26.72
C THR A 174 -3.27 4.59 -25.90
N ASP A 175 -3.94 5.72 -26.12
CA ASP A 175 -3.75 6.93 -25.30
C ASP A 175 -4.40 6.79 -23.92
N GLU A 176 -5.37 5.88 -23.77
CA GLU A 176 -6.05 5.57 -22.51
C GLU A 176 -5.61 4.22 -21.92
N PRO A 177 -5.64 4.06 -20.57
CA PRO A 177 -5.41 2.78 -19.91
C PRO A 177 -6.44 1.73 -20.32
N VAL A 178 -5.97 0.54 -20.69
CA VAL A 178 -6.81 -0.59 -21.11
C VAL A 178 -7.26 -1.38 -19.88
N PRO A 179 -8.57 -1.57 -19.65
CA PRO A 179 -9.06 -2.41 -18.56
C PRO A 179 -8.57 -3.86 -18.67
N PHE A 180 -8.17 -4.45 -17.54
CA PHE A 180 -7.69 -5.82 -17.53
C PHE A 180 -8.73 -6.83 -18.01
N SER A 181 -10.01 -6.55 -17.76
CA SER A 181 -11.13 -7.36 -18.28
C SER A 181 -11.14 -7.46 -19.81
N GLU A 182 -10.85 -6.36 -20.52
CA GLU A 182 -10.75 -6.35 -21.98
C GLU A 182 -9.53 -7.13 -22.47
N ILE A 183 -8.39 -7.00 -21.77
CA ILE A 183 -7.18 -7.78 -22.07
C ILE A 183 -7.50 -9.28 -21.94
N GLN A 184 -8.18 -9.67 -20.87
CA GLN A 184 -8.57 -11.06 -20.64
C GLN A 184 -9.55 -11.58 -21.71
N GLU A 185 -10.49 -10.77 -22.16
CA GLU A 185 -11.39 -11.12 -23.26
C GLU A 185 -10.63 -11.33 -24.56
N ALA A 186 -9.71 -10.42 -24.90
CA ALA A 186 -8.90 -10.53 -26.10
C ALA A 186 -7.96 -11.76 -26.06
N LEU A 187 -7.34 -12.07 -24.91
CA LEU A 187 -6.54 -13.28 -24.73
C LEU A 187 -7.38 -14.56 -24.84
N SER A 188 -8.67 -14.51 -24.48
CA SER A 188 -9.58 -15.64 -24.61
C SER A 188 -10.04 -15.85 -26.06
N ALA A 189 -9.93 -14.83 -26.91
CA ALA A 189 -10.38 -14.85 -28.29
C ALA A 189 -9.38 -15.53 -29.24
N ILE A 190 -9.82 -15.77 -30.47
CA ILE A 190 -8.95 -16.17 -31.59
C ILE A 190 -7.92 -15.06 -31.84
N PRO A 191 -6.63 -15.38 -32.06
CA PRO A 191 -6.04 -16.71 -32.28
C PRO A 191 -5.42 -17.37 -31.02
N TYR A 192 -5.61 -16.82 -29.82
CA TYR A 192 -4.90 -17.28 -28.62
C TYR A 192 -5.67 -18.32 -27.79
N GLY A 193 -6.98 -18.14 -27.58
CA GLY A 193 -7.81 -19.12 -26.85
C GLY A 193 -7.38 -19.39 -25.40
N LEU A 194 -6.64 -18.47 -24.76
CA LEU A 194 -6.07 -18.66 -23.44
C LEU A 194 -7.15 -18.81 -22.37
N LYS A 195 -7.00 -19.81 -21.50
CA LYS A 195 -7.91 -20.04 -20.38
C LYS A 195 -7.79 -18.96 -19.30
N ARG A 196 -8.93 -18.55 -18.73
CA ARG A 196 -9.01 -17.48 -17.70
C ARG A 196 -8.12 -17.72 -16.49
N GLY A 197 -7.86 -18.98 -16.14
CA GLY A 197 -6.97 -19.33 -15.03
C GLY A 197 -5.52 -18.91 -15.24
N LEU A 198 -5.00 -18.97 -16.47
CA LEU A 198 -3.61 -18.66 -16.82
C LEU A 198 -3.35 -17.17 -17.03
N GLN A 199 -4.36 -16.42 -17.48
CA GLN A 199 -4.18 -15.04 -17.93
C GLN A 199 -3.54 -14.13 -16.87
N PRO A 200 -3.94 -14.15 -15.57
CA PRO A 200 -3.28 -13.32 -14.56
C PRO A 200 -1.80 -13.65 -14.35
N LEU A 201 -1.41 -14.93 -14.45
CA LEU A 201 -0.01 -15.33 -14.29
C LEU A 201 0.83 -14.84 -15.47
N ILE A 202 0.37 -15.11 -16.70
CA ILE A 202 1.05 -14.66 -17.92
C ILE A 202 1.17 -13.13 -17.90
N PHE A 203 0.10 -12.43 -17.54
CA PHE A 203 0.10 -10.98 -17.46
C PHE A 203 1.06 -10.46 -16.37
N MET A 204 1.13 -11.10 -15.19
CA MET A 204 2.09 -10.71 -14.16
C MET A 204 3.54 -10.91 -14.62
N GLY A 205 3.84 -12.00 -15.34
CA GLY A 205 5.16 -12.18 -15.95
C GLY A 205 5.48 -11.10 -16.99
N PHE A 206 4.50 -10.71 -17.80
CA PHE A 206 4.63 -9.58 -18.73
C PHE A 206 4.86 -8.27 -17.99
N TYR A 207 4.12 -8.03 -16.89
CA TYR A 207 4.27 -6.85 -16.04
C TYR A 207 5.69 -6.75 -15.48
N PHE A 208 6.23 -7.81 -14.86
CA PHE A 208 7.58 -7.76 -14.30
C PHE A 208 8.66 -7.63 -15.37
N ALA A 209 8.46 -8.21 -16.56
CA ALA A 209 9.38 -8.05 -17.69
C ALA A 209 9.41 -6.61 -18.25
N ASN A 210 8.31 -5.87 -18.10
CA ASN A 210 8.12 -4.51 -18.62
C ASN A 210 7.82 -3.48 -17.51
N GLU A 211 8.26 -3.75 -16.29
CA GLU A 211 7.85 -2.99 -15.11
C GLU A 211 8.25 -1.50 -15.21
N ALA A 212 9.34 -1.21 -15.93
CA ALA A 212 9.82 0.15 -16.14
C ALA A 212 8.95 0.98 -17.09
N THR A 213 8.13 0.34 -17.95
CA THR A 213 7.34 1.01 -19.00
C THR A 213 5.83 0.82 -18.85
N LEU A 214 5.40 -0.03 -17.93
CA LEU A 214 4.00 -0.38 -17.72
C LEU A 214 3.41 0.32 -16.49
N ALA A 215 2.49 1.26 -16.72
CA ALA A 215 1.71 1.93 -15.69
C ALA A 215 0.49 1.08 -15.29
N VAL A 216 0.19 1.09 -13.98
CA VAL A 216 -0.93 0.36 -13.37
C VAL A 216 -1.93 1.36 -12.82
N TYR A 217 -3.21 1.12 -13.03
CA TYR A 217 -4.29 1.95 -12.52
C TYR A 217 -5.31 1.06 -11.79
N GLU A 218 -5.78 1.51 -10.64
CA GLU A 218 -6.89 0.92 -9.90
C GLU A 218 -7.99 1.97 -9.72
N ASP A 219 -9.20 1.67 -10.20
CA ASP A 219 -10.36 2.58 -10.21
C ASP A 219 -10.01 3.98 -10.82
N GLY A 220 -9.16 3.98 -11.84
CA GLY A 220 -8.70 5.20 -12.54
C GLY A 220 -7.60 5.97 -11.81
N ILE A 221 -7.09 5.47 -10.69
CA ILE A 221 -6.01 6.05 -9.91
C ILE A 221 -4.72 5.29 -10.20
N PHE A 222 -3.66 6.02 -10.59
CA PHE A 222 -2.35 5.43 -10.82
C PHE A 222 -1.80 4.78 -9.54
N GLN A 223 -1.31 3.55 -9.67
CA GLN A 223 -0.68 2.78 -8.61
C GLN A 223 0.83 2.72 -8.87
N PRO A 224 1.67 3.41 -8.07
CA PRO A 224 3.12 3.41 -8.27
C PRO A 224 3.75 2.02 -8.08
N TYR A 225 3.14 1.17 -7.27
CA TYR A 225 3.63 -0.18 -6.98
C TYR A 225 2.47 -1.17 -6.84
N ILE A 226 2.69 -2.40 -7.30
CA ILE A 226 1.82 -3.53 -6.98
C ILE A 226 2.21 -4.05 -5.59
N ASN A 227 1.23 -4.32 -4.75
CA ASN A 227 1.42 -4.92 -3.43
C ASN A 227 0.53 -6.17 -3.28
N ASN A 228 0.61 -6.86 -2.13
CA ASN A 228 -0.18 -8.05 -1.88
C ASN A 228 -1.69 -7.82 -1.98
N GLU A 229 -2.18 -6.66 -1.52
CA GLU A 229 -3.60 -6.31 -1.60
C GLU A 229 -4.03 -6.03 -3.04
N HIS A 230 -3.17 -5.37 -3.83
CA HIS A 230 -3.40 -5.19 -5.27
C HIS A 230 -3.51 -6.54 -5.97
N ILE A 231 -2.66 -7.52 -5.64
CA ILE A 231 -2.74 -8.88 -6.21
C ILE A 231 -4.07 -9.56 -5.84
N ASP A 232 -4.47 -9.48 -4.56
CA ASP A 232 -5.73 -10.06 -4.11
C ASP A 232 -6.94 -9.44 -4.83
N ARG A 233 -6.92 -8.11 -5.01
CA ARG A 233 -7.96 -7.38 -5.74
C ARG A 233 -7.90 -7.61 -7.25
N LEU A 234 -6.73 -7.71 -7.87
CA LEU A 234 -6.56 -8.01 -9.29
C LEU A 234 -7.19 -9.37 -9.64
N VAL A 235 -7.05 -10.35 -8.74
CA VAL A 235 -7.66 -11.67 -8.91
C VAL A 235 -9.17 -11.67 -8.68
N ALA A 236 -9.65 -10.92 -7.70
CA ALA A 236 -11.06 -10.90 -7.31
C ALA A 236 -11.94 -9.94 -8.13
N LYS A 237 -11.39 -8.80 -8.54
CA LYS A 237 -12.06 -7.66 -9.19
C LYS A 237 -11.25 -7.15 -10.37
N THR A 238 -11.15 -7.97 -11.42
CA THR A 238 -10.36 -7.63 -12.63
C THR A 238 -10.80 -6.34 -13.32
N GLN A 239 -12.06 -5.94 -13.17
CA GLN A 239 -12.62 -4.73 -13.81
C GLN A 239 -12.08 -3.42 -13.22
N SER A 240 -11.61 -3.42 -11.97
CA SER A 240 -11.05 -2.23 -11.32
C SER A 240 -9.64 -1.89 -11.81
N PHE A 241 -8.94 -2.84 -12.45
CA PHE A 241 -7.57 -2.65 -12.89
C PHE A 241 -7.51 -2.28 -14.37
N ALA A 242 -6.66 -1.30 -14.70
CA ALA A 242 -6.31 -0.94 -16.06
C ALA A 242 -4.79 -0.75 -16.19
N PHE A 243 -4.29 -0.95 -17.41
CA PHE A 243 -2.86 -0.93 -17.68
C PHE A 243 -2.56 -0.10 -18.92
N GLN A 244 -1.44 0.61 -18.92
CA GLN A 244 -0.99 1.41 -20.05
C GLN A 244 0.52 1.30 -20.19
N MET A 245 1.02 1.11 -21.41
CA MET A 245 2.45 1.06 -21.66
C MET A 245 2.87 2.34 -22.37
N HIS A 246 3.90 3.01 -21.84
CA HIS A 246 4.36 4.27 -22.39
C HIS A 246 5.71 4.09 -23.10
N ALA A 247 5.79 4.54 -24.35
CA ALA A 247 7.04 4.74 -25.06
C ALA A 247 7.62 6.10 -24.66
N PHE A 248 8.51 6.11 -23.67
CA PHE A 248 9.12 7.35 -23.17
C PHE A 248 10.27 7.83 -24.08
N GLU A 249 9.97 8.10 -25.36
CA GLU A 249 10.92 8.69 -26.30
C GLU A 249 10.83 10.22 -26.27
N GLY A 250 11.98 10.90 -26.14
CA GLY A 250 12.10 12.36 -26.33
C GLY A 250 12.15 13.25 -25.08
N GLN A 251 12.02 12.71 -23.86
CA GLN A 251 11.97 13.51 -22.61
C GLN A 251 13.15 13.25 -21.64
N GLN A 252 14.22 12.62 -22.14
CA GLN A 252 15.36 12.16 -21.33
C GLN A 252 16.08 13.29 -20.55
N ALA A 253 16.03 14.53 -21.03
CA ALA A 253 16.68 15.65 -20.34
C ALA A 253 16.04 15.96 -18.98
N ILE A 254 14.72 15.89 -18.84
CA ILE A 254 14.03 16.14 -17.55
C ILE A 254 14.13 14.90 -16.66
N ILE A 255 13.97 13.71 -17.26
CA ILE A 255 14.05 12.42 -16.58
C ILE A 255 15.44 12.19 -15.97
N SER A 256 16.52 12.47 -16.72
CA SER A 256 17.89 12.36 -16.19
C SER A 256 18.18 13.30 -15.03
N GLN A 257 17.46 14.43 -14.94
CA GLN A 257 17.65 15.41 -13.89
C GLN A 257 16.92 15.02 -12.61
N TYR A 258 15.66 14.58 -12.74
CA TYR A 258 14.98 13.89 -11.65
C TYR A 258 15.80 12.70 -11.14
N ALA A 259 16.46 11.97 -12.04
CA ALA A 259 17.32 10.86 -11.65
C ALA A 259 18.55 11.33 -10.86
N GLN A 260 19.21 12.43 -11.24
CA GLN A 260 20.32 12.99 -10.45
C GLN A 260 19.88 13.50 -9.07
N THR A 261 18.68 14.04 -8.96
CA THR A 261 18.10 14.53 -7.70
C THR A 261 17.67 13.37 -6.78
N LEU A 262 16.99 12.37 -7.34
CA LEU A 262 16.36 11.29 -6.58
C LEU A 262 17.28 10.07 -6.36
N PHE A 263 18.20 9.80 -7.30
CA PHE A 263 19.19 8.74 -7.21
C PHE A 263 20.58 9.36 -7.04
N GLN A 264 21.26 9.01 -5.94
CA GLN A 264 22.69 9.28 -5.81
C GLN A 264 23.42 8.47 -6.90
N GLU A 265 24.40 9.08 -7.58
CA GLU A 265 25.09 8.73 -8.85
C GLU A 265 25.37 7.25 -9.24
N LYS A 266 25.07 6.23 -8.43
CA LYS A 266 25.43 4.82 -8.63
C LYS A 266 24.38 3.90 -9.27
N ASP A 267 23.10 4.26 -9.31
CA ASP A 267 22.05 3.39 -9.88
C ASP A 267 21.58 3.87 -11.25
N SER A 268 22.40 3.60 -12.27
CA SER A 268 22.18 4.00 -13.67
C SER A 268 21.45 2.95 -14.51
N LYS A 269 21.03 1.83 -13.92
CA LYS A 269 20.35 0.75 -14.66
C LYS A 269 18.87 1.12 -14.81
N GLU A 270 18.56 1.75 -15.93
CA GLU A 270 17.23 2.08 -16.46
C GLU A 270 16.50 3.24 -15.74
N ILE A 271 17.02 4.45 -15.95
CA ILE A 271 16.32 5.70 -15.63
C ILE A 271 15.07 5.82 -16.52
N ASN A 272 13.88 5.60 -15.93
CA ASN A 272 12.60 5.76 -16.61
C ASN A 272 11.58 6.50 -15.71
N ILE A 273 10.58 7.13 -16.31
CA ILE A 273 9.54 7.93 -15.61
C ILE A 273 8.89 7.13 -14.49
N LEU A 274 8.53 5.87 -14.74
CA LEU A 274 7.90 5.03 -13.72
C LEU A 274 8.83 4.74 -12.54
N ASN A 275 10.12 4.50 -12.79
CA ASN A 275 11.10 4.31 -11.71
C ASN A 275 11.27 5.59 -10.89
N LEU A 276 11.25 6.77 -11.52
CA LEU A 276 11.31 8.04 -10.81
C LEU A 276 10.07 8.28 -9.94
N VAL A 277 8.87 8.02 -10.48
CA VAL A 277 7.62 8.13 -9.71
C VAL A 277 7.60 7.12 -8.57
N LYS A 278 8.13 5.90 -8.77
CA LYS A 278 8.29 4.90 -7.70
C LYS A 278 9.21 5.40 -6.59
N THR A 279 10.41 5.86 -6.91
CA THR A 279 11.35 6.41 -5.92
C THR A 279 10.76 7.59 -5.16
N LEU A 280 10.10 8.50 -5.89
CA LEU A 280 9.38 9.61 -5.27
C LEU A 280 8.27 9.11 -4.35
N SER A 281 7.53 8.09 -4.77
CA SER A 281 6.46 7.49 -3.96
C SER A 281 6.98 6.79 -2.72
N THR A 282 8.13 6.13 -2.78
CA THR A 282 8.82 5.56 -1.62
C THR A 282 9.18 6.66 -0.63
N VAL A 283 9.80 7.74 -1.11
CA VAL A 283 10.12 8.91 -0.27
C VAL A 283 8.87 9.49 0.38
N MET A 284 7.78 9.64 -0.37
CA MET A 284 6.52 10.18 0.15
C MET A 284 5.88 9.23 1.17
N LYS A 285 5.94 7.91 0.97
CA LYS A 285 5.39 6.89 1.89
C LYS A 285 6.14 6.81 3.22
N GLU A 286 7.43 7.11 3.23
CA GLU A 286 8.24 7.17 4.46
C GLU A 286 7.94 8.39 5.34
N LEU A 287 7.26 9.42 4.79
CA LEU A 287 6.92 10.61 5.54
C LEU A 287 5.81 10.33 6.56
N PRO A 288 5.91 10.82 7.81
CA PRO A 288 4.84 10.73 8.79
C PRO A 288 3.56 11.44 8.34
N ASP A 289 2.39 10.93 8.75
CA ASP A 289 1.07 11.53 8.49
C ASP A 289 1.00 13.03 8.84
N TYR A 290 1.76 13.48 9.84
CA TYR A 290 1.92 14.88 10.23
C TYR A 290 2.35 15.76 9.06
N VAL A 291 3.32 15.30 8.26
CA VAL A 291 3.84 16.02 7.09
C VAL A 291 2.75 16.21 6.04
N PHE A 292 1.74 15.34 6.01
CA PHE A 292 0.60 15.44 5.10
C PHE A 292 -0.50 16.39 5.58
N ASN A 293 -0.60 16.62 6.89
CA ASN A 293 -1.67 17.41 7.48
C ASN A 293 -1.25 18.83 7.87
N THR A 294 0.03 19.06 8.15
CA THR A 294 0.54 20.39 8.53
C THR A 294 0.54 21.37 7.36
N ARG A 295 0.22 22.64 7.65
CA ARG A 295 0.26 23.77 6.71
C ARG A 295 1.11 24.92 7.25
N ALA A 296 1.15 25.11 8.57
CA ALA A 296 1.86 26.25 9.17
C ALA A 296 3.39 26.12 9.11
N ASN A 297 3.93 24.89 9.13
CA ASN A 297 5.37 24.61 9.22
C ASN A 297 6.01 24.19 7.90
N LEU A 298 5.35 24.44 6.77
CA LEU A 298 5.84 24.12 5.43
C LEU A 298 5.74 25.33 4.50
N SER A 299 6.67 25.43 3.56
CA SER A 299 6.66 26.40 2.47
C SER A 299 5.42 26.23 1.57
N LYS A 300 5.05 27.29 0.85
CA LYS A 300 3.90 27.24 -0.09
C LYS A 300 4.17 26.26 -1.23
N GLU A 301 5.44 26.19 -1.65
CA GLU A 301 5.98 25.31 -2.67
C GLU A 301 5.86 23.85 -2.22
N ALA A 302 6.26 23.51 -0.99
CA ALA A 302 6.13 22.16 -0.43
C ALA A 302 4.66 21.72 -0.30
N ILE A 303 3.76 22.62 0.12
CA ILE A 303 2.32 22.32 0.21
C ILE A 303 1.74 22.05 -1.18
N LYS A 304 2.10 22.85 -2.18
CA LYS A 304 1.67 22.65 -3.57
C LYS A 304 2.23 21.35 -4.13
N PHE A 305 3.52 21.07 -3.93
CA PHE A 305 4.16 19.83 -4.36
C PHE A 305 3.42 18.60 -3.81
N ARG A 306 3.20 18.57 -2.49
CA ARG A 306 2.43 17.50 -1.82
C ARG A 306 1.02 17.35 -2.40
N SER A 307 0.33 18.47 -2.63
CA SER A 307 -1.04 18.45 -3.15
C SER A 307 -1.09 17.94 -4.59
N SER A 308 -0.14 18.36 -5.44
CA SER A 308 0.02 17.84 -6.80
C SER A 308 0.32 16.34 -6.81
N TYR A 309 1.18 15.86 -5.91
CA TYR A 309 1.46 14.43 -5.76
C TYR A 309 0.21 13.63 -5.40
N ASN A 310 -0.59 14.09 -4.43
CA ASN A 310 -1.80 13.37 -3.99
C ASN A 310 -2.95 13.40 -5.01
N LEU A 311 -2.97 14.38 -5.91
CA LEU A 311 -4.03 14.55 -6.91
C LEU A 311 -3.65 13.99 -8.29
N ALA A 312 -2.39 13.60 -8.47
CA ALA A 312 -1.89 13.15 -9.76
C ALA A 312 -2.58 11.88 -10.22
N LYS A 313 -3.09 11.92 -11.45
CA LYS A 313 -3.74 10.79 -12.11
C LYS A 313 -2.80 10.02 -13.02
N SER A 314 -1.76 10.68 -13.54
CA SER A 314 -0.79 10.10 -14.47
C SER A 314 0.64 10.34 -13.96
N PRO A 315 1.51 9.32 -14.01
CA PRO A 315 2.94 9.45 -13.67
C PRO A 315 3.66 10.50 -14.51
N GLN A 316 3.29 10.54 -15.79
CA GLN A 316 3.90 11.43 -16.76
C GLN A 316 3.49 12.88 -16.48
N ASP A 317 2.20 13.12 -16.26
CA ASP A 317 1.70 14.46 -15.92
C ASP A 317 2.28 14.93 -14.58
N LEU A 318 2.40 14.04 -13.59
CA LEU A 318 2.98 14.36 -12.29
C LEU A 318 4.39 14.94 -12.43
N LEU A 319 5.30 14.22 -13.11
CA LEU A 319 6.70 14.65 -13.21
C LEU A 319 6.89 15.81 -14.20
N LEU A 320 6.14 15.85 -15.30
CA LEU A 320 6.43 16.79 -16.38
C LEU A 320 5.62 18.07 -16.31
N LYS A 321 4.48 18.05 -15.61
CA LYS A 321 3.54 19.15 -15.56
C LYS A 321 3.25 19.57 -14.13
N ASP A 322 2.75 18.66 -13.29
CA ASP A 322 2.17 19.04 -12.00
C ASP A 322 3.24 19.47 -10.98
N ILE A 323 4.38 18.76 -10.92
CA ILE A 323 5.51 19.14 -10.05
C ILE A 323 6.19 20.44 -10.53
N PRO A 324 6.56 20.60 -11.82
CA PRO A 324 7.08 21.87 -12.33
C PRO A 324 6.20 23.07 -12.00
N ILE A 325 4.89 22.95 -12.24
CA ILE A 325 3.92 24.02 -11.96
C ILE A 325 3.82 24.28 -10.45
N ALA A 326 3.86 23.24 -9.61
CA ALA A 326 3.85 23.38 -8.16
C ALA A 326 5.03 24.20 -7.63
N LEU A 327 6.21 24.01 -8.22
CA LEU A 327 7.44 24.73 -7.90
C LEU A 327 7.57 26.08 -8.63
N GLY A 328 6.56 26.48 -9.43
CA GLY A 328 6.51 27.79 -10.09
C GLY A 328 7.17 27.85 -11.47
N TYR A 329 7.50 26.70 -12.06
CA TYR A 329 8.10 26.59 -13.38
C TYR A 329 7.06 26.24 -14.45
N LYS A 330 7.21 26.78 -15.66
CA LYS A 330 6.44 26.34 -16.83
C LYS A 330 7.10 25.10 -17.44
N PRO A 331 6.35 24.06 -17.84
CA PRO A 331 6.93 22.85 -18.47
C PRO A 331 7.81 23.15 -19.70
N GLU A 332 7.41 24.13 -20.50
CA GLU A 332 8.14 24.58 -21.71
C GLU A 332 9.52 25.20 -21.40
N ASP A 333 9.65 25.80 -20.22
CA ASP A 333 10.87 26.45 -19.75
C ASP A 333 11.95 25.46 -19.28
N LEU A 334 11.57 24.21 -19.01
CA LEU A 334 12.47 23.11 -18.62
C LEU A 334 13.25 22.51 -19.80
N SER A 335 13.29 23.20 -20.93
CA SER A 335 14.18 22.90 -22.07
C SER A 335 15.57 23.57 -21.95
N LYS A 336 15.71 24.57 -21.07
CA LYS A 336 16.95 25.36 -20.89
C LYS A 336 17.77 24.88 -19.71
N LYS A 337 19.04 24.53 -19.94
CA LYS A 337 19.96 23.97 -18.92
C LYS A 337 20.03 24.76 -17.60
N SER A 338 20.05 26.10 -17.64
CA SER A 338 20.11 26.93 -16.43
C SER A 338 18.83 26.90 -15.58
N LYS A 339 17.65 26.78 -16.20
CA LYS A 339 16.37 26.65 -15.48
C LYS A 339 16.18 25.24 -14.91
N ILE A 340 16.76 24.24 -15.57
CA ILE A 340 16.76 22.85 -15.12
C ILE A 340 17.57 22.69 -13.81
N GLU A 341 18.76 23.30 -13.71
CA GLU A 341 19.57 23.27 -12.48
C GLU A 341 18.86 23.97 -11.31
N ALA A 342 18.22 25.12 -11.57
CA ALA A 342 17.42 25.82 -10.56
C ALA A 342 16.24 24.96 -10.06
N PHE A 343 15.51 24.33 -10.98
CA PHE A 343 14.43 23.41 -10.66
C PHE A 343 14.91 22.22 -9.81
N SER A 344 16.05 21.61 -10.13
CA SER A 344 16.63 20.51 -9.36
C SER A 344 16.97 20.92 -7.92
N ASN A 345 17.53 22.11 -7.75
CA ASN A 345 17.83 22.67 -6.43
C ASN A 345 16.56 22.91 -5.61
N ASP A 346 15.52 23.49 -6.23
CA ASP A 346 14.24 23.76 -5.56
C ASP A 346 13.50 22.46 -5.20
N LEU A 347 13.57 21.44 -6.06
CA LEU A 347 13.03 20.11 -5.80
C LEU A 347 13.75 19.44 -4.63
N ASN A 348 15.09 19.48 -4.61
CA ASN A 348 15.89 18.97 -3.50
C ASN A 348 15.58 19.69 -2.19
N ALA A 349 15.48 21.02 -2.22
CA ALA A 349 15.12 21.82 -1.06
C ALA A 349 13.74 21.44 -0.53
N THR A 350 12.75 21.29 -1.43
CA THR A 350 11.38 20.90 -1.08
C THR A 350 11.32 19.49 -0.47
N LEU A 351 11.99 18.50 -1.08
CA LEU A 351 12.04 17.13 -0.55
C LEU A 351 12.77 17.07 0.80
N THR A 352 13.84 17.84 0.95
CA THR A 352 14.58 17.95 2.21
C THR A 352 13.71 18.59 3.30
N GLU A 353 12.97 19.64 2.97
CA GLU A 353 12.02 20.30 3.87
C GLU A 353 10.94 19.32 4.35
N LEU A 354 10.34 18.55 3.44
CA LEU A 354 9.34 17.53 3.79
C LEU A 354 9.91 16.46 4.73
N LYS A 355 11.12 15.93 4.42
CA LYS A 355 11.80 14.94 5.27
C LYS A 355 12.16 15.49 6.65
N GLN A 356 12.56 16.76 6.73
CA GLN A 356 12.96 17.39 7.99
C GLN A 356 11.79 17.91 8.81
N SER A 357 10.61 18.10 8.22
CA SER A 357 9.44 18.71 8.86
C SER A 357 9.08 18.05 10.20
N TYR A 358 9.06 16.72 10.26
CA TYR A 358 8.79 16.00 11.51
C TYR A 358 9.93 16.16 12.53
N GLY A 359 11.20 16.13 12.10
CA GLY A 359 12.33 16.41 12.97
C GLY A 359 12.28 17.82 13.56
N ASN A 360 11.91 18.80 12.74
CA ASN A 360 11.72 20.20 13.15
C ASN A 360 10.55 20.36 14.13
N LEU A 361 9.46 19.61 13.96
CA LEU A 361 8.38 19.53 14.95
C LEU A 361 8.95 19.09 16.31
N LEU A 362 9.70 17.98 16.36
CA LEU A 362 10.27 17.47 17.60
C LEU A 362 11.23 18.49 18.25
N LEU A 363 12.10 19.13 17.47
CA LEU A 363 13.01 20.17 17.96
C LEU A 363 12.24 21.36 18.55
N ASN A 364 11.20 21.83 17.86
CA ASN A 364 10.35 22.91 18.37
C ASN A 364 9.63 22.51 19.66
N GLN A 365 9.19 21.26 19.78
CA GLN A 365 8.60 20.76 21.02
C GLN A 365 9.62 20.65 22.15
N ILE A 366 10.87 20.26 21.89
CA ILE A 366 11.94 20.25 22.90
C ILE A 366 12.16 21.67 23.46
N VAL A 367 12.19 22.68 22.59
CA VAL A 367 12.32 24.09 23.00
C VAL A 367 11.14 24.49 23.89
N LYS A 368 9.91 24.13 23.51
CA LYS A 368 8.69 24.42 24.29
C LYS A 368 8.67 23.72 25.64
N PHE A 369 9.12 22.46 25.72
CA PHE A 369 9.29 21.74 26.97
C PHE A 369 10.32 22.41 27.88
N ASN A 370 11.50 22.76 27.34
CA ASN A 370 12.50 23.48 28.12
C ASN A 370 11.93 24.79 28.70
N LEU A 371 11.22 25.58 27.89
CA LEU A 371 10.58 26.81 28.34
C LEU A 371 9.49 26.57 29.40
N ALA A 372 8.59 25.60 29.16
CA ALA A 372 7.51 25.26 30.09
C ALA A 372 8.04 24.88 31.47
N PHE A 373 9.19 24.19 31.54
CA PHE A 373 9.83 23.78 32.79
C PHE A 373 10.90 24.74 33.33
N GLU A 374 11.02 25.95 32.76
CA GLU A 374 11.98 27.00 33.15
C GLU A 374 13.45 26.57 33.02
N PHE A 375 13.73 25.73 32.02
CA PHE A 375 15.08 25.34 31.64
C PHE A 375 15.60 26.19 30.49
N ASN A 376 16.93 26.17 30.29
CA ASN A 376 17.54 26.83 29.13
C ASN A 376 16.97 26.25 27.82
N PRO A 377 16.40 27.07 26.92
CA PRO A 377 15.82 26.61 25.65
C PRO A 377 16.78 25.86 24.74
N LYS A 378 18.10 26.07 24.91
CA LYS A 378 19.16 25.42 24.12
C LYS A 378 19.50 24.00 24.59
N ASN A 379 18.91 23.51 25.68
CA ASN A 379 19.22 22.15 26.14
C ASN A 379 18.74 21.15 25.10
N ASN A 380 19.61 20.20 24.74
CA ASN A 380 19.22 19.07 23.91
C ASN A 380 18.31 18.09 24.68
N LEU A 381 17.77 17.09 23.97
CA LEU A 381 16.80 16.15 24.52
C LEU A 381 17.32 15.38 25.75
N ARG A 382 18.59 14.97 25.72
CA ARG A 382 19.22 14.21 26.81
C ARG A 382 19.43 15.06 28.06
N GLU A 383 19.85 16.30 27.89
CA GLU A 383 19.96 17.29 28.97
C GLU A 383 18.60 17.60 29.58
N MET A 384 17.57 17.79 28.75
CA MET A 384 16.19 18.01 29.20
C MET A 384 15.68 16.80 30.00
N ARG A 385 15.87 15.57 29.49
CA ARG A 385 15.49 14.32 30.19
C ARG A 385 16.17 14.22 31.55
N THR A 386 17.48 14.49 31.60
CA THR A 386 18.25 14.44 32.85
C THR A 386 17.75 15.47 33.85
N LYS A 387 17.54 16.73 33.44
CA LYS A 387 17.03 17.80 34.32
C LYS A 387 15.62 17.52 34.83
N LEU A 388 14.72 17.05 33.96
CA LEU A 388 13.37 16.64 34.35
C LEU A 388 13.41 15.53 35.40
N ARG A 389 14.24 14.51 35.17
CA ARG A 389 14.39 13.40 36.10
C ARG A 389 14.97 13.85 37.44
N THR A 390 16.06 14.61 37.43
CA THR A 390 16.68 15.09 38.69
C THR A 390 15.73 15.99 39.48
N LYS A 391 15.00 16.90 38.80
CA LYS A 391 14.08 17.84 39.47
C LYS A 391 12.85 17.16 40.06
N TYR A 392 12.37 16.08 39.45
CA TYR A 392 11.10 15.44 39.80
C TYR A 392 11.21 14.02 40.34
N LEU A 393 12.44 13.52 40.58
CA LEU A 393 12.67 12.19 41.17
C LEU A 393 12.01 12.04 42.55
N SER A 394 12.07 13.10 43.37
CA SER A 394 11.51 13.14 44.71
C SER A 394 9.98 13.29 44.75
N LEU A 395 9.33 13.57 43.61
CA LEU A 395 7.88 13.81 43.54
C LEU A 395 7.02 12.54 43.39
N GLY A 396 7.65 11.36 43.32
CA GLY A 396 6.94 10.08 43.19
C GLY A 396 5.88 9.86 44.28
N ASP A 397 6.17 10.28 45.51
CA ASP A 397 5.32 10.05 46.69
C ASP A 397 4.28 11.16 46.96
N TYR A 398 4.39 12.31 46.29
CA TYR A 398 3.60 13.53 46.57
C TYR A 398 2.42 13.77 45.63
N SER A 399 2.43 13.14 44.45
CA SER A 399 1.36 13.37 43.48
C SER A 399 0.05 12.73 43.98
N VAL A 400 -1.03 13.50 44.08
CA VAL A 400 -2.35 13.02 44.51
C VAL A 400 -3.26 12.68 43.31
N ASP A 401 -3.01 13.30 42.15
CA ASP A 401 -3.80 13.08 40.93
C ASP A 401 -3.39 11.77 40.21
N SER A 402 -4.25 10.76 40.34
CA SER A 402 -4.06 9.42 39.77
C SER A 402 -4.28 9.33 38.26
N LEU A 403 -4.90 10.35 37.64
CA LEU A 403 -5.35 10.26 36.25
C LEU A 403 -4.46 11.01 35.26
N THR A 404 -3.75 12.07 35.68
CA THR A 404 -2.93 12.88 34.76
C THR A 404 -1.47 13.02 35.18
N LEU A 405 -1.20 13.49 36.41
CA LEU A 405 0.16 13.80 36.87
C LEU A 405 0.96 12.56 37.24
N LYS A 406 0.37 11.57 37.93
CA LYS A 406 1.04 10.30 38.25
C LYS A 406 1.54 9.56 36.99
N PRO A 407 0.70 9.32 35.96
CA PRO A 407 1.14 8.65 34.74
C PRO A 407 2.19 9.47 33.96
N PHE A 408 2.07 10.80 33.95
CA PHE A 408 3.06 11.65 33.28
C PHE A 408 4.42 11.65 34.00
N LEU A 409 4.42 11.71 35.34
CA LEU A 409 5.61 11.54 36.18
C LEU A 409 6.27 10.19 35.96
N ALA A 410 5.49 9.11 35.92
CA ALA A 410 6.00 7.77 35.65
C ALA A 410 6.71 7.70 34.28
N LYS A 411 6.15 8.34 33.24
CA LYS A 411 6.79 8.46 31.92
C LYS A 411 8.07 9.31 31.95
N ILE A 412 8.11 10.41 32.70
CA ILE A 412 9.35 11.20 32.87
C ILE A 412 10.45 10.36 33.50
N LEU A 413 10.11 9.54 34.51
CA LEU A 413 11.06 8.74 35.28
C LEU A 413 11.44 7.40 34.63
N GLU A 414 10.78 7.02 33.54
CA GLU A 414 11.01 5.78 32.80
C GLU A 414 12.48 5.63 32.35
N GLN A 415 13.05 4.45 32.61
CA GLN A 415 14.44 4.10 32.27
C GLN A 415 14.48 3.08 31.12
N GLY A 416 15.52 3.14 30.29
CA GLY A 416 15.84 2.08 29.33
C GLY A 416 15.40 2.32 27.88
N ASN A 417 14.46 3.24 27.62
CA ASN A 417 14.07 3.59 26.24
C ASN A 417 15.04 4.61 25.61
N ASP A 418 15.20 4.51 24.29
CA ASP A 418 15.82 5.54 23.46
C ASP A 418 15.21 6.93 23.73
N ASP A 419 16.04 7.97 23.76
CA ASP A 419 15.61 9.32 24.14
C ASP A 419 14.49 9.85 23.22
N ARG A 420 14.51 9.51 21.92
CA ARG A 420 13.49 9.93 20.97
C ARG A 420 12.17 9.21 21.21
N ILE A 421 12.19 7.89 21.39
CA ILE A 421 11.00 7.09 21.69
C ILE A 421 10.36 7.56 23.00
N TRP A 422 11.19 7.84 24.02
CA TRP A 422 10.74 8.41 25.28
C TRP A 422 10.02 9.76 25.08
N PHE A 423 10.60 10.65 24.27
CA PHE A 423 10.00 11.96 24.01
C PHE A 423 8.71 11.90 23.21
N GLU A 424 8.67 11.08 22.16
CA GLU A 424 7.45 10.83 21.39
C GLU A 424 6.35 10.22 22.28
N GLY A 425 6.74 9.39 23.26
CA GLY A 425 5.86 8.86 24.29
C GLY A 425 5.32 9.91 25.28
N LEU A 426 6.05 10.99 25.55
CA LEU A 426 5.56 12.14 26.33
C LEU A 426 4.61 13.01 25.52
N LEU A 427 4.97 13.31 24.27
CA LEU A 427 4.10 14.08 23.36
C LEU A 427 2.77 13.34 23.13
N SER A 428 2.83 12.03 22.89
CA SER A 428 1.64 11.18 22.75
C SER A 428 0.74 11.24 23.98
N PHE A 429 1.30 11.42 25.17
CA PHE A 429 0.53 11.50 26.41
C PHE A 429 -0.28 12.79 26.50
N LEU A 430 0.26 13.93 26.03
CA LEU A 430 -0.40 15.24 26.11
C LEU A 430 -1.76 15.26 25.39
N VAL A 431 -1.84 14.64 24.22
CA VAL A 431 -3.00 14.70 23.30
C VAL A 431 -3.55 13.31 22.94
N LYS A 432 -3.08 12.26 23.62
CA LYS A 432 -3.47 10.85 23.39
C LYS A 432 -3.36 10.40 21.93
N ARG A 433 -2.41 10.99 21.19
CA ARG A 433 -2.21 10.74 19.76
C ARG A 433 -0.73 10.79 19.45
N ASP A 434 -0.28 9.82 18.67
CA ASP A 434 1.12 9.74 18.24
C ASP A 434 1.54 11.01 17.45
N PRO A 435 2.69 11.64 17.76
CA PRO A 435 3.21 12.82 17.07
C PRO A 435 3.33 12.66 15.56
N THR A 436 3.58 11.44 15.09
CA THR A 436 3.61 11.12 13.66
C THR A 436 2.27 11.41 12.97
N LYS A 437 1.16 11.50 13.72
CA LYS A 437 -0.20 11.72 13.22
C LYS A 437 -0.81 13.06 13.58
N TRP A 438 -0.04 14.00 14.13
CA TRP A 438 -0.57 15.30 14.56
C TRP A 438 -1.06 16.16 13.39
N HIS A 439 -1.92 17.12 13.71
CA HIS A 439 -2.29 18.25 12.84
C HIS A 439 -1.97 19.57 13.54
N ASP A 440 -2.06 20.69 12.81
CA ASP A 440 -1.72 22.03 13.35
C ASP A 440 -2.55 22.38 14.60
N GLU A 441 -3.80 21.93 14.68
CA GLU A 441 -4.63 22.11 15.88
C GLU A 441 -4.14 21.23 17.05
N THR A 442 -3.74 19.98 16.80
CA THR A 442 -3.17 19.10 17.84
C THR A 442 -1.90 19.69 18.45
N ILE A 443 -1.08 20.38 17.64
CA ILE A 443 0.11 21.07 18.15
C ILE A 443 -0.30 22.13 19.18
N SER A 444 -1.34 22.91 18.85
CA SER A 444 -1.86 23.97 19.73
C SER A 444 -2.47 23.39 21.01
N GLU A 445 -3.21 22.29 20.90
CA GLU A 445 -3.74 21.55 22.06
C GLU A 445 -2.62 21.00 22.96
N ALA A 446 -1.59 20.39 22.37
CA ALA A 446 -0.45 19.86 23.10
C ALA A 446 0.31 20.97 23.84
N GLU A 447 0.40 22.17 23.28
CA GLU A 447 1.01 23.32 23.96
C GLU A 447 0.23 23.80 25.18
N VAL A 448 -1.10 23.81 25.09
CA VAL A 448 -1.98 24.17 26.22
C VAL A 448 -1.86 23.12 27.32
N GLU A 449 -1.93 21.84 26.97
CA GLU A 449 -1.79 20.74 27.93
C GLU A 449 -0.40 20.67 28.55
N LEU A 450 0.66 20.94 27.78
CA LEU A 450 2.01 21.05 28.30
C LEU A 450 2.13 22.14 29.36
N ARG A 451 1.54 23.33 29.12
CA ARG A 451 1.53 24.42 30.11
C ARG A 451 0.77 24.00 31.36
N ASN A 452 -0.44 23.46 31.21
CA ASN A 452 -1.26 22.98 32.32
C ASN A 452 -0.53 21.97 33.20
N ILE A 453 0.12 20.97 32.59
CA ILE A 453 0.89 19.95 33.32
C ILE A 453 2.14 20.57 33.95
N SER A 454 2.86 21.44 33.23
CA SER A 454 4.07 22.08 33.75
C SER A 454 3.78 22.96 34.97
N ASP A 455 2.69 23.71 34.97
CA ASP A 455 2.30 24.57 36.08
C ASP A 455 1.90 23.75 37.30
N ARG A 456 1.07 22.71 37.11
CA ARG A 456 0.71 21.79 38.20
C ARG A 456 1.93 21.09 38.79
N MET A 457 2.88 20.67 37.95
CA MET A 457 4.13 20.05 38.38
C MET A 457 5.00 21.02 39.18
N LYS A 458 5.08 22.28 38.76
CA LYS A 458 5.78 23.33 39.51
C LYS A 458 5.11 23.59 40.85
N ASP A 459 3.79 23.67 40.90
CA ASP A 459 3.03 23.92 42.13
C ASP A 459 3.23 22.78 43.14
N ILE A 460 3.19 21.52 42.69
CA ILE A 460 3.53 20.37 43.55
C ILE A 460 5.00 20.41 44.01
N SER A 461 5.92 20.81 43.13
CA SER A 461 7.33 20.95 43.53
C SER A 461 7.54 22.04 44.58
N LYS A 462 6.79 23.15 44.52
CA LYS A 462 6.81 24.20 45.55
C LYS A 462 6.29 23.69 46.89
N LEU A 463 5.22 22.91 46.89
CA LEU A 463 4.70 22.24 48.09
C LEU A 463 5.74 21.34 48.74
N GLN A 464 6.39 20.47 47.95
CA GLN A 464 7.43 19.58 48.46
C GLN A 464 8.60 20.36 49.09
N VAL A 465 9.10 21.41 48.44
CA VAL A 465 10.21 22.23 48.98
C VAL A 465 9.80 22.91 50.28
N PHE A 466 8.55 23.37 50.38
CA PHE A 466 8.03 23.99 51.61
C PHE A 466 7.93 22.98 52.76
N GLU A 467 7.40 21.78 52.53
CA GLU A 467 7.33 20.71 53.55
C GLU A 467 8.73 20.24 53.98
N ALA A 468 9.66 20.11 53.03
CA ALA A 468 11.05 19.73 53.31
C ALA A 468 11.79 20.78 54.16
N ASN A 469 11.58 22.08 53.88
CA ASN A 469 12.22 23.18 54.61
C ASN A 469 11.63 23.39 56.02
N ASN A 470 10.35 23.08 56.21
CA ASN A 470 9.65 23.27 57.49
C ASN A 470 9.71 22.05 58.43
N ASN A 471 10.45 21.00 58.08
CA ASN A 471 10.57 19.77 58.88
C ASN A 471 9.20 19.20 59.32
N THR A 472 8.15 19.38 58.50
CA THR A 472 6.82 18.81 58.70
C THR A 472 6.80 17.35 58.25
N ILE A 473 7.81 16.58 58.69
CA ILE A 473 7.78 15.14 58.57
C ILE A 473 6.79 14.66 59.64
N SER A 474 5.62 14.21 59.19
CA SER A 474 4.66 13.42 59.98
C SER A 474 3.81 14.16 61.03
N THR A 475 2.84 14.94 60.58
CA THR A 475 1.52 14.93 61.25
C THR A 475 0.43 14.78 60.19
N LYS A 476 -0.35 13.70 60.24
CA LYS A 476 -1.47 13.39 59.34
C LYS A 476 -2.66 14.39 59.45
N ASP A 477 -2.45 15.55 60.07
CA ASP A 477 -3.48 16.50 60.51
C ASP A 477 -3.20 17.95 60.07
N ILE A 478 -2.24 18.17 59.17
CA ILE A 478 -1.97 19.48 58.56
C ILE A 478 -2.13 19.34 57.04
N ASP A 479 -3.10 20.08 56.49
CA ASP A 479 -3.31 20.19 55.05
C ASP A 479 -2.56 21.44 54.55
N VAL A 480 -1.66 21.26 53.58
CA VAL A 480 -0.87 22.36 52.96
C VAL A 480 -1.49 22.75 51.63
N TYR A 481 -1.77 24.04 51.43
CA TYR A 481 -2.39 24.57 50.22
C TYR A 481 -1.49 25.63 49.55
N VAL A 482 -1.37 25.56 48.22
CA VAL A 482 -0.89 26.69 47.41
C VAL A 482 -2.10 27.47 46.92
N MET A 483 -2.16 28.76 47.24
CA MET A 483 -3.21 29.66 46.78
C MET A 483 -2.58 30.74 45.90
N ARG A 484 -3.09 30.89 44.68
CA ARG A 484 -2.71 31.97 43.77
C ARG A 484 -3.70 33.12 43.90
N LEU A 485 -3.24 34.25 44.42
CA LEU A 485 -4.05 35.46 44.58
C LEU A 485 -3.80 36.40 43.40
N LYS A 486 -4.87 36.70 42.66
CA LYS A 486 -4.85 37.68 41.57
C LYS A 486 -5.75 38.86 41.92
N LYS A 487 -5.16 40.02 42.19
CA LYS A 487 -5.87 41.28 42.46
C LYS A 487 -5.79 42.18 41.24
N LYS A 488 -6.91 42.78 40.82
CA LYS A 488 -6.95 43.70 39.67
C LYS A 488 -5.95 44.86 39.87
N GLY A 489 -4.92 44.94 39.02
CA GLY A 489 -3.87 45.97 39.05
C GLY A 489 -2.60 45.59 39.84
N PHE A 490 -2.46 44.36 40.30
CA PHE A 490 -1.25 43.84 40.96
C PHE A 490 -0.77 42.56 40.28
N ASP A 491 0.53 42.29 40.35
CA ASP A 491 1.12 41.03 39.88
C ASP A 491 0.60 39.85 40.69
N GLU A 492 0.49 38.68 40.05
CA GLU A 492 0.06 37.44 40.69
C GLU A 492 1.04 37.07 41.81
N GLN A 493 0.51 36.78 42.99
CA GLN A 493 1.29 36.31 44.14
C GLN A 493 0.82 34.92 44.57
N ASP A 494 1.77 33.98 44.64
CA ASP A 494 1.54 32.66 45.21
C ASP A 494 1.80 32.70 46.72
N PHE A 495 0.84 32.22 47.52
CA PHE A 495 0.98 32.05 48.96
C PHE A 495 0.79 30.58 49.33
N ILE A 496 1.69 30.04 50.15
CA ILE A 496 1.56 28.69 50.72
C ILE A 496 1.06 28.85 52.15
N THR A 497 -0.06 28.21 52.48
CA THR A 497 -0.67 28.26 53.82
C THR A 497 -0.90 26.85 54.35
N MET A 498 -0.87 26.72 55.68
CA MET A 498 -1.11 25.45 56.39
C MET A 498 -2.42 25.58 57.16
N PHE A 499 -3.33 24.62 57.01
CA PHE A 499 -4.51 24.50 57.85
C PHE A 499 -4.40 23.23 58.69
N SER A 500 -4.62 23.34 60.00
CA SER A 500 -4.85 22.16 60.84
C SER A 500 -6.28 21.65 60.58
N LYS A 501 -6.54 20.35 60.68
CA LYS A 501 -7.92 19.81 60.62
C LYS A 501 -8.88 20.47 61.62
N ASN A 502 -8.38 21.08 62.70
CA ASN A 502 -9.20 21.83 63.65
C ASN A 502 -9.61 23.23 63.16
N ASP A 503 -8.98 23.76 62.10
CA ASP A 503 -9.28 25.07 61.50
C ASP A 503 -10.27 24.99 60.32
N GLN A 504 -10.62 23.79 59.85
CA GLN A 504 -11.55 23.59 58.71
C GLN A 504 -13.03 23.94 59.01
N VAL A 505 -13.36 24.35 60.25
CA VAL A 505 -14.74 24.65 60.70
C VAL A 505 -14.96 26.16 60.95
N LYS A 506 -14.15 27.06 60.37
CA LYS A 506 -14.40 28.51 60.47
C LYS A 506 -14.48 29.22 59.12
#